data_AF-A0A7X7PZT4-F1
#
_entry.id   AF-A0A7X7PZT4-F1
#
_cell.length_a   1.000
_cell.length_b   1.000
_cell.length_c   1.000
_cell.angle_alpha   90.00
_cell.angle_beta   90.00
_cell.angle_gamma   90.00
#
_symmetry.space_group_name_H-M   'P 1'
#
loop_
_entity.id
_entity.type
_entity.pdbx_description
1 polymer ?
#
loop_
_entity_poly.entity_id
_entity_poly.type
_entity_poly.pdbx_seq_one_letter_code
_entity_poly.pdbx_strand_id
1 'polypeptide(L)'
;MRKILVFIICMTLFLGFGCSINEKVDPRESEILKLVIDEKFDEAISKSKEYYTGDELQEMLDWVNKHKSLHLETEKKIKETFGSKSSILEIQSNHTYKIKDGYIYITGRVKNIGDTDIEYFEVVCKFLDKDGQVLDSDYTNDGLVLKSGEMREFEIMHKYKSEYDIYSLSIGEVK
;
A
#
# COMPACT_ATOMS: atom_id res chain seq x y z
N MET A 1 38.33 8.25 18.79
CA MET A 1 37.23 8.44 17.82
C MET A 1 36.67 7.08 17.47
N ARG A 2 35.65 6.64 18.20
CA ARG A 2 34.95 5.37 17.90
C ARG A 2 34.09 5.69 16.69
N LYS A 3 34.36 5.06 15.55
CA LYS A 3 33.51 5.19 14.36
C LYS A 3 32.16 4.60 14.75
N ILE A 4 31.11 5.41 14.82
CA ILE A 4 29.75 4.88 14.82
C ILE A 4 29.65 4.13 13.51
N LEU A 5 29.47 2.81 13.61
CA LEU A 5 29.28 1.96 12.46
C LEU A 5 27.85 2.21 12.02
N VAL A 6 27.61 3.31 11.29
CA VAL A 6 26.33 3.56 10.63
C VAL A 6 26.11 2.37 9.71
N PHE A 7 25.33 1.41 10.19
CA PHE A 7 25.03 0.19 9.46
C PHE A 7 24.27 0.62 8.21
N ILE A 8 24.98 0.65 7.09
CA ILE A 8 24.36 0.62 5.77
C ILE A 8 23.75 -0.78 5.69
N ILE A 9 22.55 -0.94 6.25
CA ILE A 9 21.65 -1.98 5.78
C ILE A 9 21.30 -1.52 4.37
N CYS A 10 22.09 -1.99 3.41
CA CYS A 10 21.70 -2.06 2.02
C CYS A 10 20.35 -2.76 2.02
N MET A 11 19.28 -1.98 1.97
CA MET A 11 17.96 -2.42 1.60
C MET A 11 18.02 -2.71 0.08
N THR A 12 18.81 -3.71 -0.28
CA THR A 12 18.67 -4.39 -1.57
C THR A 12 17.36 -5.15 -1.46
N LEU A 13 16.34 -4.56 -2.08
CA LEU A 13 15.34 -5.28 -2.85
C LEU A 13 15.83 -6.70 -3.16
N PHE A 14 15.11 -7.70 -2.65
CA PHE A 14 15.13 -9.10 -3.10
C PHE A 14 16.43 -9.54 -3.80
N LEU A 15 17.34 -10.17 -3.06
CA LEU A 15 18.05 -11.41 -3.43
C LEU A 15 19.16 -11.66 -2.39
N GLY A 16 19.19 -12.88 -1.85
CA GLY A 16 19.97 -13.25 -0.69
C GLY A 16 21.47 -12.98 -0.85
N PHE A 17 21.99 -12.12 0.01
CA PHE A 17 23.36 -12.22 0.49
C PHE A 17 23.35 -11.98 2.00
N GLY A 18 23.59 -13.05 2.75
CA GLY A 18 23.82 -12.97 4.18
C GLY A 18 25.12 -12.22 4.46
N CYS A 19 25.01 -10.97 4.91
CA CYS A 19 26.09 -10.34 5.66
C CYS A 19 26.03 -10.85 7.09
N SER A 20 26.84 -11.87 7.37
CA SER A 20 27.14 -12.30 8.74
C SER A 20 27.95 -11.20 9.43
N ILE A 21 27.38 -10.53 10.43
CA ILE A 21 28.09 -9.54 11.25
C ILE A 21 27.81 -9.86 12.72
N ASN A 22 28.86 -10.33 13.39
CA ASN A 22 28.88 -10.74 14.79
C ASN A 22 29.39 -9.59 15.67
N GLU A 23 28.81 -8.39 15.52
CA GLU A 23 29.05 -7.23 16.39
C GLU A 23 27.80 -6.92 17.21
N LYS A 24 27.98 -6.64 18.50
CA LYS A 24 26.88 -6.25 19.40
C LYS A 24 26.34 -4.90 18.94
N VAL A 25 25.20 -4.92 18.24
CA VAL A 25 24.42 -3.73 17.88
C VAL A 25 24.11 -2.95 19.16
N ASP A 26 24.34 -1.64 19.16
CA ASP A 26 23.98 -0.77 20.27
C ASP A 26 22.46 -0.82 20.47
N PRO A 27 21.96 -1.15 21.68
CA PRO A 27 20.52 -1.19 21.94
C PRO A 27 19.78 0.10 21.55
N ARG A 28 20.44 1.26 21.66
CA ARG A 28 19.89 2.57 21.28
C ARG A 28 19.64 2.67 19.77
N GLU A 29 20.59 2.19 18.97
CA GLU A 29 20.47 2.16 17.51
C GLU A 29 19.39 1.17 17.08
N SER A 30 19.32 0.01 17.74
CA SER A 30 18.32 -1.01 17.44
C SER A 30 16.88 -0.52 17.66
N GLU A 31 16.66 0.31 18.69
CA GLU A 31 15.34 0.89 18.96
C GLU A 31 14.95 1.93 17.90
N ILE A 32 15.87 2.83 17.53
CA ILE A 32 15.64 3.84 16.50
C ILE A 32 15.41 3.16 15.14
N LEU A 33 16.18 2.12 14.81
CA LEU A 33 16.01 1.34 13.58
C LEU A 33 14.60 0.72 13.52
N LYS A 34 14.12 0.16 14.63
CA LYS A 34 12.78 -0.42 14.68
C LYS A 34 11.70 0.64 14.42
N LEU A 35 11.83 1.83 15.00
CA LEU A 35 10.90 2.94 14.75
C LEU A 35 10.92 3.39 13.28
N VAL A 36 12.10 3.39 12.64
CA VAL A 36 12.21 3.71 11.20
C VAL A 36 11.60 2.63 10.32
N ILE A 37 11.78 1.34 10.66
CA ILE A 37 11.14 0.22 9.96
C ILE A 37 9.63 0.26 10.11
N ASP A 38 9.14 0.61 11.30
CA ASP A 38 7.71 0.80 11.59
C ASP A 38 7.16 2.14 11.06
N GLU A 39 7.96 2.89 10.29
CA GLU A 39 7.61 4.18 9.65
C GLU A 39 7.24 5.30 10.64
N LYS A 40 7.64 5.16 11.91
CA LYS A 40 7.43 6.12 12.99
C LYS A 40 8.57 7.14 13.07
N PHE A 41 8.79 7.87 11.97
CA PHE A 41 9.95 8.74 11.83
C PHE A 41 10.03 9.85 12.89
N ASP A 42 8.90 10.42 13.31
CA ASP A 42 8.90 11.50 14.32
C ASP A 42 9.24 10.98 15.73
N GLU A 43 8.80 9.74 16.05
CA GLU A 43 9.21 9.03 17.27
C GLU A 43 10.71 8.68 17.20
N ALA A 44 11.19 8.20 16.04
CA ALA A 44 12.60 7.92 15.81
C ALA A 44 13.47 9.16 16.02
N ILE A 45 13.10 10.31 15.45
CA ILE A 45 13.78 11.61 15.65
C ILE A 45 13.79 12.00 17.13
N SER A 46 12.66 11.83 17.83
CA SER A 46 12.55 12.16 19.24
C SER A 46 13.48 11.27 20.09
N LYS A 47 13.53 9.97 19.79
CA LYS A 47 14.44 9.02 20.44
C LYS A 47 15.90 9.27 20.12
N SER A 48 16.25 9.66 18.90
CA SER A 48 17.62 10.06 18.56
C SER A 48 18.09 11.21 19.46
N LYS A 49 17.24 12.23 19.68
CA LYS A 49 17.55 13.38 20.55
C LYS A 49 17.67 13.02 22.03
N GLU A 50 17.01 11.93 22.46
CA GLU A 50 17.14 11.40 23.83
C GLU A 50 18.47 10.66 24.03
N TYR A 51 18.93 9.93 23.00
CA TYR A 51 20.06 8.99 23.12
C TYR A 51 21.42 9.54 22.70
N TYR A 52 21.44 10.58 21.86
CA TYR A 52 22.66 11.13 21.28
C TYR A 52 22.74 12.64 21.45
N THR A 53 23.96 13.17 21.39
CA THR A 53 24.24 14.61 21.40
C THR A 53 25.39 14.92 20.45
N GLY A 54 25.55 16.20 20.09
CA GLY A 54 26.65 16.63 19.22
C GLY A 54 26.64 15.96 17.86
N ASP A 55 27.83 15.60 17.36
CA ASP A 55 28.01 15.03 16.02
C ASP A 55 27.28 13.68 15.86
N GLU A 56 27.24 12.85 16.90
CA GLU A 56 26.54 11.56 16.88
C GLU A 56 25.02 11.75 16.69
N LEU A 57 24.45 12.79 17.30
CA LEU A 57 23.04 13.14 17.09
C LEU A 57 22.80 13.60 15.66
N GLN A 58 23.69 14.43 15.12
CA GLN A 58 23.53 14.95 13.77
C GLN A 58 23.58 13.82 12.74
N GLU A 59 24.53 12.89 12.88
CA GLU A 59 24.62 11.70 12.02
C GLU A 59 23.34 10.85 12.06
N MET A 60 22.80 10.62 13.26
CA MET A 60 21.56 9.85 13.41
C MET A 60 20.35 10.58 12.82
N LEU A 61 20.22 11.88 13.06
CA LEU A 61 19.13 12.68 12.50
C LEU A 61 19.21 12.73 10.97
N ASP A 62 20.39 12.90 10.40
CA ASP A 62 20.59 12.89 8.95
C ASP A 62 20.18 11.54 8.37
N TRP A 63 20.53 10.44 9.04
CA TRP A 63 20.14 9.09 8.64
C TRP A 63 18.61 8.88 8.69
N VAL A 64 17.95 9.26 9.79
CA VAL A 64 16.48 9.13 9.94
C VAL A 64 15.76 10.01 8.91
N ASN A 65 16.17 11.26 8.75
CA ASN A 65 15.56 12.20 7.81
C ASN A 65 15.73 11.76 6.35
N LYS A 66 16.89 11.17 6.00
CA LYS A 66 17.10 10.59 4.67
C LYS A 66 16.12 9.46 4.40
N HIS A 67 15.89 8.56 5.35
CA HIS A 67 14.91 7.48 5.20
C HIS A 67 13.48 8.01 5.10
N LYS A 68 13.12 8.99 5.94
CA LYS A 68 11.82 9.70 5.84
C LYS A 68 11.61 10.29 4.45
N SER A 69 12.61 11.00 3.91
CA SER A 69 12.54 11.60 2.58
C SER A 69 12.37 10.56 1.48
N LEU A 70 13.15 9.47 1.52
CA LEU A 70 13.05 8.38 0.55
C LEU A 70 11.69 7.68 0.59
N HIS A 71 11.15 7.47 1.79
CA HIS A 71 9.80 6.92 1.98
C HIS A 71 8.75 7.84 1.35
N LEU A 72 8.76 9.13 1.70
CA LEU A 72 7.81 10.12 1.15
C LEU A 72 7.91 10.27 -0.37
N GLU A 73 9.11 10.25 -0.95
CA GLU A 73 9.30 10.27 -2.40
C GLU A 73 8.75 9.01 -3.08
N THR A 74 8.95 7.84 -2.45
CA THR A 74 8.42 6.57 -2.93
C THR A 74 6.89 6.57 -2.90
N GLU A 75 6.30 6.97 -1.78
CA GLU A 75 4.84 7.11 -1.65
C GLU A 75 4.28 8.08 -2.68
N LYS A 76 4.93 9.22 -2.89
CA LYS A 76 4.53 10.20 -3.90
C LYS A 76 4.57 9.61 -5.30
N LYS A 77 5.64 8.92 -5.68
CA LYS A 77 5.74 8.26 -6.99
C LYS A 77 4.71 7.16 -7.17
N ILE A 78 4.44 6.36 -6.13
CA ILE A 78 3.38 5.35 -6.13
C ILE A 78 2.03 6.03 -6.35
N LYS A 79 1.73 7.11 -5.61
CA LYS A 79 0.48 7.86 -5.77
C LYS A 79 0.35 8.51 -7.14
N GLU A 80 1.41 9.08 -7.68
CA GLU A 80 1.41 9.67 -9.03
C GLU A 80 1.25 8.60 -10.11
N THR A 81 1.87 7.43 -9.95
CA THR A 81 1.82 6.34 -10.95
C THR A 81 0.48 5.59 -10.90
N PHE A 82 0.02 5.21 -9.70
CA PHE A 82 -1.17 4.38 -9.52
C PHE A 82 -2.42 5.19 -9.20
N GLY A 83 -2.31 6.32 -8.52
CA GLY A 83 -3.44 7.23 -8.29
C GLY A 83 -3.89 7.94 -9.57
N SER A 84 -2.95 8.24 -10.48
CA SER A 84 -3.30 8.76 -11.82
C SER A 84 -3.99 7.70 -12.68
N LYS A 85 -3.50 6.45 -12.68
CA LYS A 85 -4.14 5.36 -13.45
C LYS A 85 -5.49 4.90 -12.87
N SER A 86 -5.67 4.94 -11.56
CA SER A 86 -7.00 4.74 -10.97
C SER A 86 -8.00 5.83 -11.39
N SER A 87 -7.54 7.03 -11.74
CA SER A 87 -8.43 8.13 -12.18
C SER A 87 -8.94 7.99 -13.60
N ILE A 88 -8.32 7.14 -14.43
CA ILE A 88 -8.75 6.90 -15.82
C ILE A 88 -9.72 5.73 -15.96
N LEU A 89 -10.06 5.04 -14.86
CA LEU A 89 -11.03 3.96 -14.84
C LEU A 89 -12.21 4.32 -13.95
N GLU A 90 -13.42 4.25 -14.51
CA GLU A 90 -14.64 4.67 -13.82
C GLU A 90 -15.60 3.48 -13.65
N ILE A 91 -15.99 3.21 -12.40
CA ILE A 91 -17.08 2.27 -12.10
C ILE A 91 -18.41 2.94 -12.45
N GLN A 92 -19.19 2.31 -13.32
CA GLN A 92 -20.49 2.82 -13.73
C GLN A 92 -21.53 2.61 -12.62
N SER A 93 -22.42 3.58 -12.44
CA SER A 93 -23.38 3.63 -11.32
C SER A 93 -24.47 2.55 -11.34
N ASN A 94 -24.64 1.83 -12.46
CA ASN A 94 -25.69 0.83 -12.64
C ASN A 94 -25.28 -0.58 -12.17
N HIS A 95 -24.38 -0.67 -11.20
CA HIS A 95 -24.02 -1.93 -10.55
C HIS A 95 -25.17 -2.46 -9.69
N THR A 96 -25.22 -3.77 -9.49
CA THR A 96 -26.26 -4.44 -8.70
C THR A 96 -25.70 -5.66 -7.98
N TYR A 97 -26.48 -6.24 -7.08
CA TYR A 97 -26.13 -7.49 -6.42
C TYR A 97 -27.31 -8.46 -6.38
N LYS A 98 -26.99 -9.74 -6.25
CA LYS A 98 -27.95 -10.81 -5.96
C LYS A 98 -27.33 -11.83 -5.01
N ILE A 99 -28.14 -12.42 -4.14
CA ILE A 99 -27.73 -13.53 -3.29
C ILE A 99 -28.33 -14.81 -3.85
N LYS A 100 -27.48 -15.81 -4.12
CA LYS A 100 -27.90 -17.10 -4.66
C LYS A 100 -26.95 -18.19 -4.16
N ASP A 101 -27.50 -19.34 -3.78
CA ASP A 101 -26.73 -20.55 -3.39
C ASP A 101 -25.67 -20.29 -2.29
N GLY A 102 -25.94 -19.34 -1.39
CA GLY A 102 -25.04 -18.96 -0.29
C GLY A 102 -23.85 -18.09 -0.71
N TYR A 103 -23.94 -17.44 -1.87
CA TYR A 103 -22.98 -16.46 -2.39
C TYR A 103 -23.69 -15.14 -2.70
N ILE A 104 -22.94 -14.04 -2.57
CA ILE A 104 -23.32 -12.73 -3.08
C ILE A 104 -22.57 -12.49 -4.38
N TYR A 105 -23.30 -12.10 -5.41
CA TYR A 105 -22.77 -11.74 -6.72
C TYR A 105 -22.98 -10.26 -6.91
N ILE A 106 -21.90 -9.50 -7.07
CA ILE A 106 -21.95 -8.07 -7.39
C ILE A 106 -21.51 -7.93 -8.84
N THR A 107 -22.38 -7.35 -9.67
CA THR A 107 -22.12 -7.16 -11.10
C THR A 107 -22.21 -5.69 -11.45
N GLY A 108 -21.42 -5.27 -12.43
CA GLY A 108 -21.41 -3.89 -12.89
C GLY A 108 -20.56 -3.72 -14.13
N ARG A 109 -20.23 -2.46 -14.43
CA ARG A 109 -19.36 -2.10 -15.54
C ARG A 109 -18.29 -1.14 -15.09
N VAL A 110 -17.12 -1.24 -15.70
CA VAL A 110 -16.09 -0.20 -15.67
C VAL A 110 -15.92 0.40 -17.06
N LYS A 111 -15.47 1.65 -17.10
CA LYS A 111 -15.16 2.37 -18.35
C LYS A 111 -13.77 2.97 -18.27
N ASN A 112 -12.94 2.73 -19.28
CA ASN A 112 -11.72 3.48 -19.45
C ASN A 112 -12.07 4.87 -20.01
N ILE A 113 -11.94 5.90 -19.18
CA ILE A 113 -12.19 7.30 -19.51
C ILE A 113 -10.91 8.08 -19.85
N GLY A 114 -9.75 7.40 -19.81
CA GLY A 114 -8.48 7.96 -20.25
C GLY A 114 -8.27 7.86 -21.76
N ASP A 115 -7.12 8.37 -22.20
CA ASP A 115 -6.66 8.39 -23.60
C ASP A 115 -5.64 7.27 -23.92
N THR A 116 -5.33 6.41 -22.94
CA THR A 116 -4.43 5.26 -23.09
C THR A 116 -5.14 3.95 -22.78
N ASP A 117 -4.62 2.85 -23.33
CA ASP A 117 -5.09 1.50 -22.99
C ASP A 117 -4.68 1.11 -21.56
N ILE A 118 -5.53 0.34 -20.90
CA ILE A 118 -5.30 -0.24 -19.57
C ILE A 118 -4.99 -1.72 -19.75
N GLU A 119 -3.81 -2.15 -19.32
CA GLU A 119 -3.34 -3.54 -19.47
C GLU A 119 -3.89 -4.46 -18.37
N TYR A 120 -4.17 -3.87 -17.20
CA TYR A 120 -4.71 -4.58 -16.05
C TYR A 120 -5.48 -3.60 -15.16
N PHE A 121 -6.60 -4.05 -14.60
CA PHE A 121 -7.34 -3.30 -13.59
C PHE A 121 -7.95 -4.22 -12.56
N GLU A 122 -8.19 -3.70 -11.36
CA GLU A 122 -8.97 -4.36 -10.32
C GLU A 122 -10.21 -3.55 -9.96
N VAL A 123 -11.34 -4.25 -9.88
CA VAL A 123 -12.53 -3.75 -9.15
C VAL A 123 -12.54 -4.41 -7.79
N VAL A 124 -12.39 -3.60 -6.75
CA VAL A 124 -12.38 -4.05 -5.36
C VAL A 124 -13.75 -3.82 -4.75
N CYS A 125 -14.26 -4.82 -4.04
CA CYS A 125 -15.45 -4.71 -3.21
C CYS A 125 -15.07 -4.87 -1.74
N LYS A 126 -15.52 -3.94 -0.90
CA LYS A 126 -15.54 -4.11 0.56
C LYS A 126 -16.96 -4.45 0.99
N PHE A 127 -17.08 -5.44 1.86
CA PHE A 127 -18.31 -5.83 2.52
C PHE A 127 -18.29 -5.26 3.93
N LEU A 128 -19.34 -4.50 4.29
CA LEU A 128 -19.39 -3.74 5.53
C LEU A 128 -20.61 -4.10 6.36
N ASP A 129 -20.50 -3.92 7.67
CA ASP A 129 -21.65 -3.96 8.58
C ASP A 129 -22.53 -2.70 8.42
N LYS A 130 -23.66 -2.70 9.12
CA LYS A 130 -24.63 -1.58 9.15
C LYS A 130 -24.04 -0.26 9.68
N ASP A 131 -22.95 -0.33 10.43
CA ASP A 131 -22.28 0.82 11.05
C ASP A 131 -21.14 1.33 10.15
N GLY A 132 -20.92 0.70 8.98
CA GLY A 132 -19.91 1.07 8.00
C GLY A 132 -18.52 0.51 8.30
N GLN A 133 -18.38 -0.47 9.21
CA GLN A 133 -17.10 -1.14 9.43
C GLN A 133 -16.88 -2.23 8.39
N VAL A 134 -15.66 -2.29 7.85
CA VAL A 134 -15.27 -3.32 6.88
C VAL A 134 -15.15 -4.67 7.57
N LEU A 135 -15.95 -5.64 7.12
CA LEU A 135 -15.94 -7.02 7.59
C LEU A 135 -15.09 -7.94 6.71
N ASP A 136 -15.06 -7.65 5.41
CA ASP A 136 -14.34 -8.45 4.41
C ASP A 136 -14.10 -7.65 3.13
N SER A 137 -13.27 -8.19 2.23
CA SER A 137 -13.04 -7.61 0.91
C SER A 137 -12.67 -8.67 -0.13
N ASP A 138 -13.05 -8.42 -1.38
CA ASP A 138 -12.66 -9.25 -2.52
C ASP A 138 -12.42 -8.36 -3.77
N TYR A 139 -11.84 -8.91 -4.82
CA TYR A 139 -11.60 -8.18 -6.06
C TYR A 139 -11.78 -9.05 -7.31
N THR A 140 -11.97 -8.39 -8.45
CA THR A 140 -12.05 -9.06 -9.75
C THR A 140 -11.30 -8.27 -10.82
N ASN A 141 -10.87 -8.98 -11.85
CA ASN A 141 -10.32 -8.47 -13.11
C ASN A 141 -10.65 -9.48 -14.20
N ASP A 142 -10.64 -9.07 -15.46
CA ASP A 142 -10.87 -9.98 -16.59
C ASP A 142 -9.57 -10.43 -17.29
N GLY A 143 -8.43 -9.89 -16.87
CA GLY A 143 -7.11 -10.20 -17.42
C GLY A 143 -6.90 -9.75 -18.87
N LEU A 144 -7.76 -8.87 -19.40
CA LEU A 144 -7.71 -8.43 -20.79
C LEU A 144 -7.49 -6.92 -20.87
N VAL A 145 -6.79 -6.50 -21.94
CA VAL A 145 -6.61 -5.08 -22.23
C VAL A 145 -7.96 -4.39 -22.39
N LEU A 146 -8.11 -3.24 -21.73
CA LEU A 146 -9.26 -2.36 -21.82
C LEU A 146 -8.86 -1.08 -22.56
N LYS A 147 -9.29 -0.95 -23.82
CA LYS A 147 -8.84 0.17 -24.65
C LYS A 147 -9.46 1.49 -24.19
N SER A 148 -8.82 2.59 -24.56
CA SER A 148 -9.39 3.93 -24.33
C SER A 148 -10.85 4.02 -24.83
N GLY A 149 -11.74 4.48 -23.96
CA GLY A 149 -13.18 4.62 -24.24
C GLY A 149 -14.02 3.35 -24.12
N GLU A 150 -13.40 2.16 -24.00
CA GLU A 150 -14.12 0.90 -23.87
C GLU A 150 -14.75 0.72 -22.48
N MET A 151 -15.80 -0.10 -22.46
CA MET A 151 -16.42 -0.58 -21.23
C MET A 151 -16.23 -2.09 -21.09
N ARG A 152 -16.21 -2.56 -19.83
CA ARG A 152 -16.11 -3.97 -19.49
C ARG A 152 -17.08 -4.32 -18.39
N GLU A 153 -17.72 -5.47 -18.49
CA GLU A 153 -18.51 -6.03 -17.39
C GLU A 153 -17.59 -6.70 -16.38
N PHE A 154 -17.95 -6.62 -15.11
CA PHE A 154 -17.28 -7.34 -14.03
C PHE A 154 -18.28 -8.09 -13.18
N GLU A 155 -17.83 -9.17 -12.56
CA GLU A 155 -18.54 -9.92 -11.53
C GLU A 155 -17.59 -10.25 -10.38
N ILE A 156 -18.06 -10.00 -9.14
CA ILE A 156 -17.41 -10.45 -7.90
C ILE A 156 -18.35 -11.45 -7.26
N MET A 157 -17.86 -12.67 -7.03
CA MET A 157 -18.59 -13.73 -6.32
C MET A 157 -17.92 -13.97 -4.97
N HIS A 158 -18.59 -13.58 -3.89
CA HIS A 158 -18.08 -13.77 -2.53
C HIS A 158 -19.00 -14.65 -1.69
N LYS A 159 -18.44 -15.36 -0.71
CA LYS A 159 -19.26 -16.15 0.22
C LYS A 159 -20.15 -15.21 1.01
N TYR A 160 -21.47 -15.39 0.91
CA TYR A 160 -22.41 -14.52 1.62
C TYR A 160 -22.38 -14.81 3.12
N LYS A 161 -22.29 -13.74 3.92
CA LYS A 161 -22.53 -13.74 5.37
C LYS A 161 -23.68 -12.77 5.64
N SER A 162 -24.58 -13.12 6.56
CA SER A 162 -25.73 -12.29 6.92
C SER A 162 -25.36 -10.97 7.60
N GLU A 163 -24.09 -10.83 8.02
CA GLU A 163 -23.54 -9.60 8.61
C GLU A 163 -23.20 -8.54 7.56
N TYR A 164 -23.14 -8.90 6.28
CA TYR A 164 -22.93 -7.93 5.20
C TYR A 164 -24.22 -7.14 4.95
N ASP A 165 -24.20 -5.86 5.27
CA ASP A 165 -25.32 -4.92 5.11
C ASP A 165 -25.08 -3.95 3.95
N ILE A 166 -23.83 -3.49 3.83
CA ILE A 166 -23.41 -2.51 2.82
C ILE A 166 -22.27 -3.13 1.99
N TYR A 167 -22.21 -2.81 0.71
CA TYR A 167 -20.99 -2.99 -0.08
C TYR A 167 -20.52 -1.66 -0.66
N SER A 168 -19.21 -1.51 -0.80
CA SER A 168 -18.61 -0.35 -1.47
C SER A 168 -17.64 -0.82 -2.54
N LEU A 169 -17.77 -0.26 -3.74
CA LEU A 169 -16.86 -0.54 -4.85
C LEU A 169 -15.80 0.56 -4.98
N SER A 170 -14.59 0.15 -5.31
CA SER A 170 -13.48 1.06 -5.61
C SER A 170 -12.56 0.47 -6.67
N ILE A 171 -11.81 1.31 -7.36
CA ILE A 171 -10.75 0.88 -8.25
C ILE A 171 -9.51 0.53 -7.42
N GLY A 172 -8.95 -0.66 -7.67
CA GLY A 172 -7.72 -1.15 -7.04
C GLY A 172 -6.50 -0.82 -7.90
N GLU A 173 -5.65 -1.82 -8.14
CA GLU A 173 -4.51 -1.66 -9.04
C GLU A 173 -4.97 -1.36 -10.48
N VAL A 174 -4.29 -0.43 -11.15
CA VAL A 174 -4.43 -0.17 -12.59
C VAL A 174 -3.05 -0.04 -13.22
N LYS A 175 -2.79 -0.81 -14.28
CA LYS A 175 -1.53 -0.81 -15.03
C LYS A 175 -1.73 -0.40 -16.48
#